data_AF-B2UED0-F1
#
_entry.id   AF-B2UED0-F1
#
_cell.length_a   1.000
_cell.length_b   1.000
_cell.length_c   1.000
_cell.angle_alpha   90.00
_cell.angle_beta   90.00
_cell.angle_gamma   90.00
#
_symmetry.space_group_name_H-M   'P 1'
#
loop_
_entity.id
_entity.type
_entity.pdbx_description
1 polymer ?
#
loop_
_entity_poly.entity_id
_entity_poly.type
_entity_poly.pdbx_seq_one_letter_code
_entity_poly.pdbx_strand_id
1 'polypeptide(L)' 'MHYAHVSDSVVESMLVMLVGLIVLYVGFAVYLRWKHGPAPKRKTDEGRKRHPKTSRRKR' A
#
# COMPACT_ATOMS: atom_id res chain seq x y z
N MET A 1 -19.21 39.14 3.33
CA MET A 1 -19.22 37.66 3.49
C MET A 1 -18.39 37.00 2.37
N HIS A 2 -17.09 37.32 2.25
CA HIS A 2 -16.28 36.95 1.05
C HIS A 2 -15.04 36.07 1.34
N TYR A 3 -14.85 35.58 2.58
CA TYR A 3 -13.69 34.75 2.96
C TYR A 3 -13.97 33.24 3.03
N ALA A 4 -15.24 32.82 3.04
CA ALA A 4 -15.62 31.42 3.11
C ALA A 4 -15.42 30.70 1.76
N HIS A 5 -15.90 31.30 0.67
CA HIS A 5 -15.87 30.69 -0.67
C HIS A 5 -14.45 30.43 -1.22
N VAL A 6 -13.48 31.29 -0.89
CA VAL A 6 -12.10 31.11 -1.37
C VAL A 6 -11.48 29.88 -0.70
N SER A 7 -11.73 29.69 0.59
CA SER A 7 -11.23 28.54 1.37
C SER A 7 -11.80 27.23 0.85
N ASP A 8 -13.10 27.17 0.55
CA ASP A 8 -13.75 25.94 0.08
C ASP A 8 -13.23 25.51 -1.30
N SER A 9 -13.07 26.45 -2.24
CA SER A 9 -12.53 26.16 -3.57
C SER A 9 -11.09 25.64 -3.53
N VAL A 10 -10.27 26.16 -2.61
CA VAL A 10 -8.90 25.69 -2.39
C VAL A 10 -8.93 24.28 -1.81
N VAL A 11 -9.75 24.04 -0.79
CA VAL A 11 -9.88 22.71 -0.17
C VAL A 11 -10.38 21.68 -1.19
N GLU A 12 -11.37 22.03 -2.01
CA GLU A 12 -11.86 21.18 -3.09
C GLU A 12 -10.76 20.85 -4.10
N SER A 13 -9.99 21.85 -4.54
CA SER A 13 -8.87 21.62 -5.47
C SER A 13 -7.78 20.71 -4.87
N MET A 14 -7.49 20.86 -3.56
CA MET A 14 -6.53 20.01 -2.86
C MET A 14 -7.04 18.57 -2.74
N LEU A 15 -8.34 18.37 -2.49
CA LEU A 15 -8.95 17.04 -2.43
C LEU A 15 -8.91 16.36 -3.80
N VAL A 16 -9.24 17.07 -4.88
CA VAL A 16 -9.16 16.53 -6.25
C VAL A 16 -7.72 16.13 -6.59
N MET A 17 -6.75 16.97 -6.27
CA MET A 17 -5.33 16.65 -6.48
C MET A 17 -4.92 15.42 -5.67
N LEU A 18 -5.34 15.32 -4.41
CA LEU A 18 -5.00 14.20 -3.53
C LEU A 18 -5.61 12.88 -4.01
N VAL A 19 -6.87 12.90 -4.45
CA VAL A 19 -7.52 11.75 -5.08
C VAL A 19 -6.79 11.34 -6.37
N GLY A 20 -6.42 12.30 -7.21
CA GLY A 20 -5.64 12.05 -8.42
C GLY A 20 -4.30 11.35 -8.14
N LEU A 21 -3.58 11.80 -7.10
CA LEU A 21 -2.32 11.18 -6.67
C LEU A 21 -2.52 9.74 -6.17
N ILE A 22 -3.58 9.48 -5.39
CA ILE A 22 -3.90 8.14 -4.90
C ILE A 22 -4.20 7.21 -6.09
N VAL A 23 -5.03 7.66 -7.03
CA VAL A 23 -5.38 6.87 -8.23
C VAL A 23 -4.14 6.57 -9.06
N LEU A 24 -3.26 7.56 -9.25
CA LEU A 24 -2.00 7.38 -9.98
C LEU A 24 -1.11 6.34 -9.27
N TYR A 25 -0.95 6.45 -7.95
CA TYR A 25 -0.14 5.53 -7.17
C TYR A 25 -0.67 4.09 -7.22
N VAL A 26 -1.98 3.91 -7.01
CA VAL A 26 -2.62 2.59 -7.05
C VAL A 26 -2.56 2.01 -8.45
N GLY A 27 -2.87 2.81 -9.48
CA GLY A 27 -2.76 2.40 -10.88
C GLY A 27 -1.34 1.96 -11.25
N PHE A 28 -0.34 2.71 -10.79
CA PHE A 28 1.06 2.37 -11.00
C PHE A 28 1.47 1.10 -10.26
N ALA A 29 1.01 0.90 -9.02
CA ALA A 29 1.26 -0.32 -8.26
C ALA A 29 0.61 -1.55 -8.91
N VAL A 30 -0.62 -1.41 -9.45
CA VAL A 30 -1.31 -2.46 -10.20
C VAL A 30 -0.59 -2.76 -11.51
N TYR A 31 -0.17 -1.73 -12.25
CA TYR A 31 0.60 -1.88 -13.49
C TYR A 31 1.92 -2.62 -13.25
N LEU A 32 2.67 -2.23 -12.21
CA LEU A 32 3.90 -2.93 -11.82
C LEU A 32 3.64 -4.39 -11.44
N ARG A 33 2.57 -4.65 -10.67
CA ARG A 33 2.16 -6.00 -10.27
C ARG A 33 1.75 -6.86 -11.47
N TRP A 34 1.14 -6.27 -12.49
CA TRP A 34 0.77 -7.00 -13.70
C TRP A 34 1.99 -7.29 -14.56
N LYS A 35 2.89 -6.32 -14.73
CA LYS A 35 4.08 -6.43 -15.57
C LYS A 35 5.19 -7.33 -14.99
N HIS A 36 5.43 -7.25 -13.68
CA HIS A 36 6.55 -7.95 -13.03
C HIS A 36 6.08 -9.15 -12.18
N GLY A 37 4.78 -9.46 -12.20
CA GLY A 37 4.18 -10.45 -11.31
C GLY A 37 3.93 -9.92 -9.89
N PRO A 38 3.35 -10.73 -8.99
CA PRO A 38 3.10 -10.31 -7.61
C PRO A 38 4.40 -9.82 -6.98
N ALA A 39 4.40 -8.57 -6.50
CA ALA A 39 5.53 -8.01 -5.77
C ALA A 39 5.97 -9.04 -4.72
N PRO A 40 7.26 -9.38 -4.65
CA PRO A 40 7.74 -10.34 -3.66
C PRO A 40 7.26 -9.81 -2.33
N LYS A 41 6.35 -10.56 -1.68
CA LYS A 41 5.92 -10.27 -0.31
C LYS A 41 7.22 -9.98 0.43
N ARG A 42 7.43 -8.71 0.83
CA ARG A 42 8.41 -8.42 1.87
C ARG A 42 7.98 -9.35 2.98
N LYS A 43 8.75 -10.42 3.16
CA LYS A 43 8.60 -11.27 4.33
C LYS A 43 8.91 -10.28 5.45
N THR A 44 7.88 -9.83 6.14
CA THR A 44 8.07 -9.34 7.50
C THR A 44 8.72 -10.52 8.19
N ASP A 45 10.04 -10.48 8.31
CA ASP A 45 10.89 -11.54 8.83
C ASP A 45 10.75 -11.58 10.37
N GLU A 46 9.53 -11.38 10.88
CA GLU A 46 9.17 -11.38 12.29
C GLU A 46 8.52 -12.70 12.73
N GLY A 47 8.35 -13.67 11.81
CA GLY A 47 7.74 -14.97 12.13
C GLY A 47 8.64 -16.20 11.96
N ARG A 48 9.86 -16.05 11.43
CA ARG A 48 10.64 -17.18 10.90
C ARG A 48 11.79 -17.66 11.79
N LYS A 49 11.63 -17.72 13.12
CA LYS A 49 12.53 -18.53 13.95
C LYS A 49 11.82 -19.11 15.17
N ARG A 50 11.19 -20.28 15.02
CA ARG A 50 11.22 -21.45 15.95
C ARG A 50 10.10 -22.42 15.59
N HIS A 51 10.30 -23.16 14.51
CA HIS A 51 9.72 -24.50 14.46
C HIS A 51 10.71 -25.42 13.74
N PRO A 52 11.65 -26.04 14.47
CA PRO A 52 12.28 -27.23 13.96
C PRO A 52 11.29 -28.39 14.16
N LYS A 53 10.56 -28.74 13.11
CA LYS A 53 10.04 -30.10 12.95
C LYS A 53 11.22 -30.97 12.52
N THR A 54 11.91 -31.63 13.46
CA THR A 54 12.69 -32.81 13.13
C THR A 54 12.59 -33.87 14.23
N SER A 55 12.19 -35.07 13.79
CA SER A 55 12.59 -36.36 14.32
C SER A 55 12.06 -36.80 15.69
N ARG A 56 10.86 -37.37 15.65
CA ARG A 56 10.39 -38.45 16.51
C ARG A 56 11.41 -39.60 16.48
N ARG A 57 12.32 -39.68 17.46
CA ARG A 57 13.18 -40.87 17.67
C ARG A 57 12.34 -41.93 18.39
N LYS A 58 12.09 -43.06 17.72
CA LYS A 58 11.44 -44.26 18.27
C LYS A 58 12.25 -44.80 19.45
N ARG A 59 11.49 -45.30 20.43
CA ARG A 59 11.93 -46.09 21.59
C ARG A 59 12.45 -47.46 21.13
#